data_AF-A0A1B0EXT8-F1
#
_entry.id   AF-A0A1B0EXT8-F1
#
_cell.length_a   1.000
_cell.length_b   1.000
_cell.length_c   1.000
_cell.angle_alpha   90.00
_cell.angle_beta   90.00
_cell.angle_gamma   90.00
#
_symmetry.space_group_name_H-M   'P 1'
#
loop_
_entity.id
_entity.type
_entity.pdbx_description
1 polymer ?
#
loop_
_entity_poly.entity_id
_entity_poly.type
_entity_poly.pdbx_seq_one_letter_code
_entity_poly.pdbx_strand_id
1 'polypeptide(L)'
;MIQASLLHFTLAEAQWEEDWNTLLSLASQPGSSLEQLHIFALAHILRRPIIVYGVKYVKSFRGEDIGYARFEGLYLPFLWEQSFCIRSPISLGYTRGHFSALVPTEPYSRIDGARDDAEDVTFLPLMDCEMKLLPIHFLTESEMGREEAIMRQWLDVCITEGGLMVAQQRLHKRPLLVAQMLEEWLNHYRRIAQVISAPFARRPQLTGYLSDGDTDEE
;
A
#
# COMPACT_ATOMS: atom_id res chain seq x y z
N MET A 1 -12.93 18.47 10.61
CA MET A 1 -13.23 19.85 11.04
C MET A 1 -13.65 19.98 12.51
N ILE A 2 -14.38 19.02 13.09
CA ILE A 2 -14.89 19.09 14.48
C ILE A 2 -13.79 19.38 15.52
N GLN A 3 -12.64 18.70 15.47
CA GLN A 3 -11.58 18.88 16.46
C GLN A 3 -10.85 20.24 16.36
N ALA A 4 -10.69 20.78 15.15
CA ALA A 4 -10.11 22.12 14.95
C ALA A 4 -11.07 23.21 15.44
N SER A 5 -12.37 23.05 15.15
CA SER A 5 -13.44 23.91 15.68
C SER A 5 -13.49 23.89 17.22
N LEU A 6 -13.37 22.71 17.83
CA LEU A 6 -13.32 22.55 19.30
C LEU A 6 -12.08 23.22 19.93
N LEU A 7 -11.01 23.40 19.16
CA LEU A 7 -9.80 24.09 19.56
C LEU A 7 -9.78 25.58 19.16
N HIS A 8 -10.88 26.11 18.62
CA HIS A 8 -10.98 27.46 18.04
C HIS A 8 -9.87 27.77 17.03
N PHE A 9 -9.38 26.74 16.35
CA PHE A 9 -8.33 26.89 15.36
C PHE A 9 -8.92 27.43 14.05
N THR A 10 -8.39 28.56 13.60
CA THR A 10 -8.75 29.18 12.31
C THR A 10 -7.47 29.51 11.57
N LEU A 11 -7.50 29.40 10.24
CA LEU A 11 -6.37 29.67 9.36
C LEU A 11 -6.73 30.85 8.45
N ALA A 12 -5.78 31.77 8.27
CA ALA A 12 -5.90 32.81 7.27
C ALA A 12 -5.74 32.21 5.85
N GLU A 13 -6.38 32.82 4.85
CA GLU A 13 -6.32 32.36 3.46
C GLU A 13 -4.87 32.31 2.92
N ALA A 14 -4.05 33.30 3.25
CA ALA A 14 -2.63 33.32 2.88
C ALA A 14 -1.85 32.13 3.44
N GLN A 15 -2.18 31.65 4.64
CA GLN A 15 -1.53 30.50 5.23
C GLN A 15 -1.94 29.20 4.51
N TRP A 16 -3.20 29.08 4.11
CA TRP A 16 -3.65 27.98 3.27
C TRP A 16 -2.92 27.92 1.93
N GLU A 17 -2.73 29.07 1.29
CA GLU A 17 -1.96 29.14 0.04
C GLU A 17 -0.49 28.73 0.24
N GLU A 18 0.14 29.16 1.33
CA GLU A 18 1.52 28.79 1.66
C GLU A 18 1.68 27.28 1.92
N ASP A 19 0.79 26.71 2.75
CA ASP A 19 0.78 25.27 3.05
C ASP A 19 0.52 24.44 1.78
N TRP A 20 -0.39 24.90 0.92
CA TRP A 20 -0.66 24.27 -0.37
C TRP A 20 0.53 24.30 -1.32
N ASN A 21 1.19 25.46 -1.44
CA ASN A 21 2.39 25.60 -2.26
C ASN A 21 3.54 24.72 -1.74
N THR A 22 3.65 24.58 -0.42
CA THR A 22 4.62 23.67 0.21
C THR A 22 4.35 22.23 -0.20
N LEU A 23 3.10 21.76 -0.10
CA LEU A 23 2.70 20.42 -0.55
C LEU A 23 3.04 20.17 -2.03
N LEU A 24 2.72 21.13 -2.91
CA LEU A 24 3.03 21.03 -4.35
C LEU A 24 4.54 20.93 -4.62
N SER A 25 5.34 21.65 -3.84
CA SER A 25 6.80 21.66 -4.01
C SER A 25 7.42 20.29 -3.73
N LEU A 26 6.83 19.50 -2.80
CA LEU A 26 7.33 18.17 -2.43
C LEU A 26 7.33 17.23 -3.64
N ALA A 27 6.25 17.22 -4.43
CA ALA A 27 6.15 16.36 -5.62
C ALA A 27 7.13 16.76 -6.74
N SER A 28 7.61 18.00 -6.74
CA SER A 28 8.52 18.53 -7.75
C SER A 28 10.00 18.27 -7.42
N GLN A 29 10.30 17.85 -6.19
CA GLN A 29 11.65 17.63 -5.70
C GLN A 29 11.96 16.13 -5.61
N PRO A 30 12.90 15.60 -6.40
CA PRO A 30 13.29 14.19 -6.34
C PRO A 30 13.80 13.80 -4.95
N GLY A 31 13.27 12.70 -4.42
CA GLY A 31 13.68 12.16 -3.11
C GLY A 31 12.99 12.80 -1.90
N SER A 32 12.17 13.83 -2.09
CA SER A 32 11.37 14.43 -1.02
C SER A 32 10.30 13.45 -0.50
N SER A 33 10.05 13.50 0.81
CA SER A 33 8.98 12.72 1.42
C SER A 33 7.61 13.29 1.05
N LEU A 34 6.70 12.42 0.65
CA LEU A 34 5.35 12.79 0.24
C LEU A 34 4.32 12.54 1.34
N GLU A 35 3.25 13.33 1.31
CA GLU A 35 2.15 13.28 2.28
C GLU A 35 0.90 12.56 1.76
N GLN A 36 -0.11 12.39 2.62
CA GLN A 36 -1.37 11.68 2.37
C GLN A 36 -2.07 12.16 1.10
N LEU A 37 -2.03 13.47 0.83
CA LEU A 37 -2.65 14.07 -0.35
C LEU A 37 -2.03 13.53 -1.66
N HIS A 38 -0.75 13.19 -1.65
CA HIS A 38 -0.09 12.60 -2.82
C HIS A 38 -0.57 11.17 -3.08
N ILE A 39 -0.89 10.41 -2.02
CA ILE A 39 -1.50 9.07 -2.16
C ILE A 39 -2.92 9.22 -2.72
N PHE A 40 -3.68 10.21 -2.25
CA PHE A 40 -4.99 10.52 -2.80
C PHE A 40 -4.89 10.89 -4.29
N ALA A 41 -3.97 11.78 -4.67
CA ALA A 41 -3.74 12.13 -6.07
C ALA A 41 -3.30 10.89 -6.90
N LEU A 42 -2.43 10.04 -6.36
CA LEU A 42 -1.99 8.80 -7.02
C LEU A 42 -3.16 7.84 -7.26
N ALA A 43 -4.08 7.69 -6.30
CA ALA A 43 -5.29 6.88 -6.49
C ALA A 43 -6.13 7.37 -7.67
N HIS A 44 -6.22 8.68 -7.88
CA HIS A 44 -6.90 9.27 -9.04
C HIS A 44 -6.15 9.03 -10.36
N ILE A 45 -4.83 9.19 -10.37
CA ILE A 45 -3.99 8.93 -11.55
C ILE A 45 -4.16 7.46 -12.00
N LEU A 46 -4.15 6.54 -11.04
CA LEU A 46 -4.32 5.11 -11.29
C LEU A 46 -5.79 4.71 -11.52
N ARG A 47 -6.74 5.60 -11.21
CA ARG A 47 -8.20 5.32 -11.15
C ARG A 47 -8.49 4.06 -10.34
N ARG A 48 -7.76 3.90 -9.22
CA ARG A 48 -7.72 2.65 -8.45
C ARG A 48 -7.56 2.98 -6.96
N PRO A 49 -8.40 2.41 -6.08
CA PRO A 49 -8.25 2.56 -4.64
C PRO A 49 -6.88 2.10 -4.13
N ILE A 50 -6.36 2.78 -3.12
CA ILE A 50 -5.13 2.42 -2.41
C ILE A 50 -5.47 2.21 -0.94
N ILE A 51 -5.11 1.04 -0.39
CA ILE A 51 -5.19 0.71 1.02
C ILE A 51 -3.78 0.84 1.60
N VAL A 52 -3.64 1.64 2.65
CA VAL A 52 -2.39 1.75 3.40
C VAL A 52 -2.61 1.12 4.77
N TYR A 53 -1.82 0.11 5.10
CA TYR A 53 -1.68 -0.40 6.45
C TYR A 53 -0.43 0.22 7.06
N GLY A 54 -0.49 0.70 8.30
CA GLY A 54 0.67 1.38 8.84
C GLY A 54 0.63 1.60 10.33
N VAL A 55 1.78 2.02 10.86
CA VAL A 55 1.88 2.39 12.27
C VAL A 55 1.08 3.66 12.56
N LYS A 56 0.44 3.73 13.72
CA LYS A 56 -0.28 4.94 14.17
C LYS A 56 0.67 6.09 14.50
N TYR A 57 1.83 5.76 15.08
CA TYR A 57 2.86 6.71 15.52
C TYR A 57 4.14 6.53 14.72
N VAL A 58 4.77 7.65 14.38
CA VAL A 58 6.16 7.65 13.92
C VAL A 58 7.04 7.66 15.16
N LYS A 59 8.03 6.77 15.18
CA LYS A 59 8.96 6.63 16.30
C LYS A 59 10.33 7.20 15.96
N SER A 60 10.97 7.84 16.94
CA SER A 60 12.38 8.21 16.86
C SER A 60 13.28 6.97 16.84
N PHE A 61 14.58 7.16 16.58
CA PHE A 61 15.58 6.09 16.70
C PHE A 61 15.66 5.49 18.12
N ARG A 62 15.26 6.27 19.15
CA ARG A 62 15.17 5.82 20.55
C ARG A 62 13.84 5.12 20.88
N GLY A 63 12.93 5.02 19.91
CA GLY A 63 11.63 4.35 20.06
C GLY A 63 10.52 5.23 20.64
N GLU A 64 10.77 6.52 20.84
CA GLU A 64 9.81 7.50 21.37
C GLU A 64 8.83 7.96 20.28
N ASP A 65 7.56 8.16 20.63
CA ASP A 65 6.56 8.65 19.68
C ASP A 65 6.79 10.14 19.41
N ILE A 66 7.21 10.48 18.18
CA ILE A 66 7.49 11.86 17.75
C ILE A 66 6.30 12.53 17.08
N GLY A 67 5.28 11.74 16.71
CA GLY A 67 4.08 12.25 16.07
C GLY A 67 3.19 11.15 15.52
N TYR A 68 2.02 11.56 15.03
CA TYR A 68 1.09 10.65 14.37
C TYR A 68 1.45 10.50 12.89
N ALA A 69 1.56 9.27 12.41
CA ALA A 69 1.78 8.98 11.00
C ALA A 69 0.56 9.36 10.15
N ARG A 70 -0.64 8.99 10.61
CA ARG A 70 -1.94 9.24 9.92
C ARG A 70 -1.99 8.78 8.46
N PHE A 71 -1.16 7.82 8.05
CA PHE A 71 -1.19 7.29 6.69
C PHE A 71 -2.12 6.09 6.51
N GLU A 72 -2.32 5.31 7.57
CA GLU A 72 -3.22 4.16 7.57
C GLU A 72 -4.63 4.56 7.12
N GLY A 73 -5.22 3.77 6.24
CA GLY A 73 -6.57 4.00 5.73
C GLY A 73 -6.73 3.74 4.23
N LEU A 74 -7.91 4.09 3.74
CA LEU A 74 -8.29 3.98 2.33
C LEU A 74 -8.20 5.35 1.65
N TYR A 75 -7.63 5.34 0.45
CA TYR A 75 -7.58 6.49 -0.46
C TYR A 75 -8.38 6.12 -1.71
N LEU A 76 -9.52 6.78 -1.87
CA LEU A 76 -10.47 6.50 -2.95
C LEU A 76 -10.41 7.60 -4.02
N PRO A 77 -10.54 7.24 -5.30
CA PRO A 77 -10.47 8.20 -6.41
C PRO A 77 -11.80 8.96 -6.59
N PHE A 78 -12.26 9.67 -5.55
CA PHE A 78 -13.56 10.34 -5.49
C PHE A 78 -13.86 11.36 -6.61
N LEU A 79 -12.84 11.93 -7.23
CA LEU A 79 -13.00 12.91 -8.32
C LEU A 79 -13.30 12.25 -9.67
N TRP A 80 -13.37 10.92 -9.73
CA TRP A 80 -13.83 10.17 -10.89
C TRP A 80 -15.24 9.61 -10.69
N GLU A 81 -15.94 9.35 -11.78
CA GLU A 81 -17.12 8.48 -11.72
C GLU A 81 -16.69 7.04 -11.39
N GLN A 82 -17.44 6.37 -10.51
CA GLN A 82 -17.11 5.02 -10.05
C GLN A 82 -16.95 4.00 -11.19
N SER A 83 -17.74 4.15 -12.26
CA SER A 83 -17.68 3.31 -13.46
C SER A 83 -16.35 3.40 -14.21
N PHE A 84 -15.59 4.48 -14.00
CA PHE A 84 -14.29 4.71 -14.63
C PHE A 84 -13.11 4.19 -13.79
N CYS A 85 -13.39 3.63 -12.61
CA CYS A 85 -12.38 3.17 -11.67
C CYS A 85 -12.33 1.65 -11.55
N ILE A 86 -11.13 1.14 -11.30
CA ILE A 86 -10.87 -0.26 -10.97
C ILE A 86 -11.23 -0.47 -9.50
N ARG A 87 -12.10 -1.44 -9.21
CA ARG A 87 -12.52 -1.77 -7.83
C ARG A 87 -11.53 -2.65 -7.06
N SER A 88 -10.62 -3.31 -7.75
CA SER A 88 -9.52 -4.05 -7.10
C SER A 88 -8.51 -3.04 -6.54
N PRO A 89 -8.19 -3.01 -5.24
CA PRO A 89 -7.27 -2.04 -4.67
C PRO A 89 -5.78 -2.41 -4.84
N ILE A 90 -4.90 -1.45 -4.57
CA ILE A 90 -3.46 -1.66 -4.30
C ILE A 90 -3.25 -1.59 -2.78
N SER A 91 -2.35 -2.41 -2.23
CA SER A 91 -2.00 -2.41 -0.81
C SER A 91 -0.57 -1.95 -0.56
N LEU A 92 -0.40 -1.02 0.37
CA LEU A 92 0.88 -0.49 0.83
C LEU A 92 1.04 -0.69 2.33
N GLY A 93 2.27 -0.91 2.78
CA GLY A 93 2.68 -0.88 4.17
C GLY A 93 3.43 0.41 4.46
N TYR A 94 3.17 1.06 5.59
CA TYR A 94 3.87 2.25 6.04
C TYR A 94 4.52 2.05 7.41
N THR A 95 5.85 2.13 7.45
CA THR A 95 6.64 2.00 8.68
C THR A 95 7.84 2.93 8.64
N ARG A 96 8.11 3.64 9.74
CA ARG A 96 9.33 4.47 9.92
C ARG A 96 9.61 5.43 8.75
N GLY A 97 8.59 6.10 8.21
CA GLY A 97 8.76 7.03 7.10
C GLY A 97 8.88 6.38 5.72
N HIS A 98 8.69 5.06 5.61
CA HIS A 98 8.89 4.32 4.37
C HIS A 98 7.64 3.57 3.93
N PHE A 99 7.38 3.57 2.63
CA PHE A 99 6.31 2.80 2.00
C PHE A 99 6.84 1.54 1.33
N SER A 100 6.16 0.43 1.53
CA SER A 100 6.47 -0.85 0.89
C SER A 100 5.23 -1.40 0.19
N ALA A 101 5.38 -1.92 -1.03
CA ALA A 101 4.31 -2.65 -1.68
C ALA A 101 4.03 -3.95 -0.92
N LEU A 102 2.77 -4.17 -0.54
CA LEU A 102 2.32 -5.43 0.06
C LEU A 102 1.68 -6.27 -1.04
N VAL A 103 2.42 -7.28 -1.49
CA VAL A 103 2.00 -8.14 -2.60
C VAL A 103 1.73 -9.56 -2.09
N PRO A 104 0.60 -10.18 -2.48
CA PRO A 104 0.33 -11.57 -2.14
C PRO A 104 1.28 -12.50 -2.89
N THR A 105 1.58 -13.64 -2.29
CA THR A 105 2.23 -14.74 -3.00
C THR A 105 1.26 -15.31 -4.03
N GLU A 106 1.72 -15.54 -5.26
CA GLU A 106 0.88 -16.21 -6.26
C GLU A 106 0.67 -17.68 -5.86
N PRO A 107 -0.58 -18.18 -5.89
CA PRO A 107 -0.85 -19.56 -5.56
C PRO A 107 -0.14 -20.52 -6.54
N TYR A 108 0.46 -21.57 -5.98
CA TYR A 108 1.30 -22.55 -6.69
C TYR A 108 0.62 -23.23 -7.89
N SER A 109 -0.71 -23.33 -7.90
CA SER A 109 -1.50 -23.93 -9.00
C SER A 109 -1.46 -23.13 -10.31
N ARG A 110 -0.68 -22.04 -10.42
CA ARG A 110 -0.43 -21.33 -11.69
C ARG A 110 0.63 -22.00 -12.58
N ILE A 111 1.34 -22.99 -12.04
CA ILE A 111 2.40 -23.71 -12.78
C ILE A 111 1.80 -24.78 -13.70
N ASP A 112 0.59 -25.28 -13.39
CA ASP A 112 -0.14 -26.26 -14.21
C ASP A 112 -1.29 -25.58 -14.96
N GLY A 113 -1.23 -25.61 -16.30
CA GLY A 113 -2.04 -24.79 -17.22
C GLY A 113 -3.53 -25.13 -17.36
N ALA A 114 -4.19 -25.64 -16.31
CA ALA A 114 -5.63 -25.92 -16.31
C ALA A 114 -6.29 -25.16 -15.17
N ARG A 115 -7.06 -24.10 -15.44
CA ARG A 115 -7.85 -23.45 -14.38
C ARG A 115 -9.24 -22.99 -14.79
N ASP A 116 -10.13 -23.16 -13.81
CA ASP A 116 -11.43 -22.55 -13.58
C ASP A 116 -11.26 -21.13 -13.00
N ASP A 117 -12.13 -20.18 -13.33
CA ASP A 117 -11.99 -18.73 -13.07
C ASP A 117 -12.04 -18.30 -11.58
N ALA A 118 -12.23 -19.23 -10.64
CA ALA A 118 -12.55 -18.92 -9.24
C ALA A 118 -11.36 -18.68 -8.29
N GLU A 119 -10.12 -19.01 -8.67
CA GLU A 119 -9.07 -19.30 -7.67
C GLU A 119 -8.03 -18.21 -7.35
N ASP A 120 -8.04 -17.03 -7.98
CA ASP A 120 -6.98 -16.03 -7.78
C ASP A 120 -7.47 -14.73 -7.13
N VAL A 121 -8.09 -14.84 -5.95
CA VAL A 121 -8.51 -13.69 -5.15
C VAL A 121 -7.69 -13.60 -3.87
N THR A 122 -7.04 -12.46 -3.66
CA THR A 122 -6.44 -12.08 -2.37
C THR A 122 -7.43 -11.24 -1.58
N PHE A 123 -7.56 -11.51 -0.29
CA PHE A 123 -8.43 -10.77 0.61
C PHE A 123 -7.62 -9.78 1.44
N LEU A 124 -7.98 -8.50 1.36
CA LEU A 124 -7.30 -7.40 2.05
C LEU A 124 -8.23 -6.84 3.15
N PRO A 125 -7.86 -6.95 4.43
CA PRO A 125 -8.68 -6.44 5.54
C PRO A 125 -9.02 -4.96 5.40
N LEU A 126 -10.30 -4.62 5.61
CA LEU A 126 -10.78 -3.23 5.69
C LEU A 126 -11.01 -2.79 7.13
N MET A 127 -10.47 -3.56 8.07
CA MET A 127 -10.60 -3.38 9.52
C MET A 127 -9.24 -3.58 10.19
N ASP A 128 -9.04 -2.95 11.34
CA ASP A 128 -7.91 -3.21 12.22
C ASP A 128 -8.11 -4.47 13.08
N CYS A 129 -7.14 -4.79 13.94
CA CYS A 129 -7.20 -5.96 14.83
C CYS A 129 -8.27 -5.84 15.93
N GLU A 130 -8.86 -4.66 16.13
CA GLU A 130 -9.96 -4.40 17.08
C GLU A 130 -11.33 -4.43 16.37
N MET A 131 -11.38 -4.90 15.12
CA MET A 131 -12.58 -4.96 14.27
C MET A 131 -13.16 -3.58 13.92
N LYS A 132 -12.37 -2.51 14.03
CA LYS A 132 -12.78 -1.18 13.63
C LYS A 132 -12.43 -0.95 12.17
N LEU A 133 -13.34 -0.33 11.41
CA LEU A 133 -13.10 0.02 10.01
C LEU A 133 -11.88 0.94 9.88
N LEU A 134 -11.05 0.65 8.87
CA LEU A 134 -9.98 1.55 8.46
C LEU A 134 -10.57 2.92 8.07
N PRO A 135 -9.91 4.03 8.44
CA PRO A 135 -10.42 5.35 8.08
C PRO A 135 -10.37 5.54 6.56
N ILE A 136 -11.35 6.26 6.02
CA ILE A 136 -11.31 6.72 4.64
C ILE A 136 -10.81 8.15 4.64
N HIS A 137 -9.73 8.41 3.91
CA HIS A 137 -9.13 9.74 3.82
C HIS A 137 -9.95 10.65 2.91
N PHE A 138 -9.93 11.95 3.22
CA PHE A 138 -10.54 13.02 2.42
C PHE A 138 -12.06 12.91 2.21
N LEU A 139 -12.78 12.29 3.14
CA LEU A 139 -14.25 12.36 3.16
C LEU A 139 -14.75 13.79 3.38
N THR A 140 -15.83 14.14 2.70
CA THR A 140 -16.62 15.33 3.00
C THR A 140 -17.47 15.10 4.24
N GLU A 141 -17.97 16.18 4.85
CA GLU A 141 -18.87 16.08 6.02
C GLU A 141 -20.13 15.27 5.74
N SER A 142 -20.64 15.32 4.50
CA SER A 142 -21.82 14.55 4.08
C SER A 142 -21.56 13.05 3.97
N GLU A 143 -20.30 12.62 3.86
CA GLU A 143 -19.88 11.23 3.69
C GLU A 143 -19.50 10.56 5.02
N MET A 144 -19.17 11.35 6.04
CA MET A 144 -18.87 10.87 7.38
C MET A 144 -20.05 10.04 7.94
N GLY A 145 -19.75 8.88 8.54
CA GLY A 145 -20.75 7.94 9.03
C GLY A 145 -21.32 6.99 7.97
N ARG A 146 -20.90 7.11 6.70
CA ARG A 146 -21.30 6.22 5.60
C ARG A 146 -20.14 5.35 5.08
N GLU A 147 -19.09 5.17 5.89
CA GLU A 147 -17.82 4.58 5.49
C GLU A 147 -18.01 3.19 4.90
N GLU A 148 -18.78 2.31 5.55
CA GLU A 148 -19.04 0.96 5.04
C GLU A 148 -19.72 0.97 3.67
N ALA A 149 -20.74 1.82 3.51
CA ALA A 149 -21.46 1.95 2.25
C ALA A 149 -20.55 2.47 1.13
N ILE A 150 -19.69 3.44 1.44
CA ILE A 150 -18.69 3.97 0.51
C ILE A 150 -17.69 2.88 0.13
N MET A 151 -17.16 2.11 1.08
CA MET A 151 -16.26 0.99 0.78
C MET A 151 -16.89 -0.01 -0.20
N ARG A 152 -18.17 -0.38 0.00
CA ARG A 152 -18.90 -1.29 -0.91
C ARG A 152 -19.18 -0.69 -2.29
N GLN A 153 -19.22 0.64 -2.41
CA GLN A 153 -19.37 1.32 -3.70
C GLN A 153 -18.07 1.40 -4.49
N TRP A 154 -16.93 1.51 -3.82
CA TRP A 154 -15.64 1.73 -4.47
C TRP A 154 -14.77 0.48 -4.59
N LEU A 155 -15.09 -0.58 -3.84
CA LEU A 155 -14.34 -1.83 -3.78
C LEU A 155 -15.27 -3.03 -3.98
N ASP A 156 -14.70 -4.14 -4.44
CA ASP A 156 -15.38 -5.43 -4.35
C ASP A 156 -15.19 -5.97 -2.93
N VAL A 157 -16.23 -5.91 -2.11
CA VAL A 157 -16.17 -6.25 -0.68
C VAL A 157 -16.94 -7.53 -0.37
N CYS A 158 -16.36 -8.39 0.46
CA CYS A 158 -17.09 -9.48 1.11
C CYS A 158 -16.82 -9.51 2.62
N ILE A 159 -17.63 -10.28 3.35
CA ILE A 159 -17.44 -10.56 4.78
C ILE A 159 -16.96 -12.00 4.90
N THR A 160 -15.88 -12.24 5.65
CA THR A 160 -15.41 -13.60 5.94
C THR A 160 -16.33 -14.30 6.94
N GLU A 161 -16.21 -15.62 7.09
CA GLU A 161 -16.97 -16.36 8.11
C GLU A 161 -16.70 -15.83 9.54
N GLY A 162 -15.51 -15.31 9.79
CA GLY A 162 -15.13 -14.66 11.06
C GLY A 162 -15.65 -13.23 11.23
N GLY A 163 -16.47 -12.74 10.30
CA GLY A 163 -17.04 -11.39 10.36
C GLY A 163 -16.10 -10.26 9.90
N LEU A 164 -14.93 -10.57 9.33
CA LEU A 164 -14.01 -9.56 8.83
C LEU A 164 -14.50 -9.00 7.49
N MET A 165 -14.61 -7.68 7.39
CA MET A 165 -14.83 -7.02 6.11
C MET A 165 -13.51 -6.93 5.35
N VAL A 166 -13.51 -7.44 4.12
CA VAL A 166 -12.31 -7.53 3.28
C VAL A 166 -12.60 -7.03 1.87
N ALA A 167 -11.62 -6.35 1.26
CA ALA A 167 -11.61 -6.07 -0.16
C ALA A 167 -11.03 -7.26 -0.94
N GLN A 168 -11.64 -7.58 -2.06
CA GLN A 168 -11.19 -8.60 -2.99
C GLN A 168 -10.21 -7.99 -3.99
N GLN A 169 -8.95 -8.42 -3.93
CA GLN A 169 -7.96 -8.14 -4.95
C GLN A 169 -7.85 -9.34 -5.89
N ARG A 170 -8.52 -9.23 -7.05
CA ARG A 170 -8.45 -10.25 -8.11
C ARG A 170 -7.16 -10.09 -8.90
N LEU A 171 -6.42 -11.19 -9.09
CA LEU A 171 -5.24 -11.17 -9.94
C LEU A 171 -5.67 -11.31 -11.40
N HIS A 172 -5.33 -10.31 -12.21
CA HIS A 172 -5.57 -10.36 -13.65
C HIS A 172 -4.38 -10.99 -14.39
N LYS A 173 -4.61 -11.34 -15.67
CA LYS A 173 -3.53 -11.74 -16.57
C LYS A 173 -2.45 -10.66 -16.59
N ARG A 174 -1.21 -11.09 -16.35
CA ARG A 174 -0.07 -10.18 -16.27
C ARG A 174 0.24 -9.59 -17.65
N PRO A 175 0.53 -8.27 -17.75
CA PRO A 175 1.01 -7.69 -19.00
C PRO A 175 2.27 -8.41 -19.49
N LEU A 176 2.40 -8.59 -20.81
CA LEU A 176 3.45 -9.43 -21.41
C LEU A 176 4.85 -9.04 -20.96
N LEU A 177 5.18 -7.75 -20.97
CA LEU A 177 6.51 -7.25 -20.56
C LEU A 177 6.81 -7.55 -19.08
N VAL A 178 5.80 -7.43 -18.20
CA VAL A 178 5.96 -7.74 -16.78
C VAL A 178 6.12 -9.26 -16.58
N ALA A 179 5.42 -10.07 -17.37
CA ALA A 179 5.58 -11.52 -17.36
C ALA A 179 6.98 -11.96 -17.83
N GLN A 180 7.48 -11.38 -18.91
CA GLN A 180 8.82 -11.63 -19.41
C GLN A 180 9.89 -11.22 -18.40
N MET A 181 9.79 -10.01 -17.84
CA MET A 181 10.72 -9.52 -16.82
C MET A 181 10.75 -10.45 -15.59
N LEU A 182 9.58 -10.88 -15.09
CA LEU A 182 9.52 -11.80 -13.96
C LEU A 182 10.16 -13.16 -14.31
N GLU A 183 9.89 -13.68 -15.50
CA GLU A 183 10.40 -14.97 -15.92
C GLU A 183 11.92 -14.95 -16.09
N GLU A 184 12.49 -13.86 -16.62
CA GLU A 184 13.94 -13.64 -16.67
C GLU A 184 14.57 -13.60 -15.27
N TRP A 185 13.94 -12.86 -14.35
CA TRP A 185 14.36 -12.78 -12.95
C TRP A 185 14.31 -14.17 -12.27
N LEU A 186 13.20 -14.91 -12.40
CA LEU A 186 13.07 -16.26 -11.85
C LEU A 186 14.10 -17.22 -12.44
N ASN A 187 14.36 -17.14 -13.75
CA ASN A 187 15.35 -17.98 -14.42
C ASN A 187 16.77 -17.75 -13.89
N HIS A 188 17.11 -16.55 -13.44
CA HIS A 188 18.38 -16.30 -12.75
C HIS A 188 18.53 -17.16 -11.49
N TYR A 189 17.52 -17.18 -10.60
CA TYR A 189 17.55 -17.98 -9.38
C TYR A 189 17.46 -19.49 -9.65
N ARG A 190 16.67 -19.92 -10.65
CA ARG A 190 16.63 -21.33 -11.06
C ARG A 190 18.01 -21.83 -11.49
N ARG A 191 18.77 -21.02 -12.24
CA ARG A 191 20.16 -21.34 -12.62
C ARG A 191 21.09 -21.44 -11.39
N ILE A 192 21.01 -20.51 -10.45
CA ILE A 192 21.79 -20.57 -9.21
C ILE A 192 21.49 -21.86 -8.43
N ALA A 193 20.21 -22.21 -8.27
CA ALA A 193 19.79 -23.41 -7.56
C ALA A 193 20.31 -24.70 -8.24
N GLN A 194 20.31 -24.75 -9.57
CA GLN A 194 20.86 -25.87 -10.35
C GLN A 194 22.37 -26.03 -10.14
N VAL A 195 23.13 -24.92 -10.10
CA VAL A 195 24.58 -24.97 -9.85
C VAL A 195 24.88 -25.45 -8.43
N ILE A 196 24.10 -25.02 -7.43
CA ILE A 196 24.29 -25.43 -6.02
C ILE A 196 23.91 -26.91 -5.82
N SER A 197 22.88 -27.40 -6.52
CA SER A 197 22.34 -28.76 -6.35
C SER A 197 23.03 -29.81 -7.23
N ALA A 198 23.99 -29.42 -8.08
CA ALA A 198 24.68 -30.35 -8.96
C ALA A 198 25.61 -31.28 -8.15
N PRO A 199 25.60 -32.61 -8.39
CA PRO A 199 26.32 -33.60 -7.59
C PRO A 199 27.85 -33.48 -7.61
N PHE A 200 28.41 -32.60 -8.45
CA PHE A 200 29.85 -32.31 -8.55
C PHE A 200 30.20 -30.82 -8.35
N ALA A 201 29.30 -30.02 -7.74
CA ALA A 201 29.56 -28.62 -7.49
C ALA A 201 30.69 -28.43 -6.47
N ARG A 202 31.83 -27.88 -6.91
CA ARG A 202 32.77 -27.24 -5.97
C ARG A 202 32.00 -26.12 -5.28
N ARG A 203 31.95 -26.16 -3.94
CA ARG A 203 31.35 -25.09 -3.12
C ARG A 203 31.81 -23.74 -3.67
N PRO A 204 30.92 -22.89 -4.20
CA PRO A 204 31.27 -21.52 -4.48
C PRO A 204 31.68 -20.90 -3.15
N GLN A 205 32.83 -20.22 -3.10
CA GLN A 205 33.08 -19.28 -2.02
C GLN A 205 31.97 -18.24 -2.13
N LEU A 206 31.02 -18.28 -1.19
CA LEU A 206 30.09 -17.18 -0.98
C LEU A 206 30.94 -15.96 -0.61
N THR A 207 31.29 -15.13 -1.58
CA THR A 207 31.47 -13.70 -1.32
C THR A 207 30.08 -13.17 -1.03
N GLY A 208 29.64 -13.40 0.22
CA GLY A 208 28.46 -12.75 0.75
C GLY A 208 28.64 -11.25 0.57
N TYR A 209 27.62 -10.59 0.02
CA TYR A 209 27.40 -9.19 0.33
C TYR A 209 27.15 -9.13 1.84
N LEU A 210 28.23 -8.94 2.60
CA LEU A 210 28.16 -8.41 3.95
C LEU A 210 27.71 -6.96 3.76
N SER A 211 26.41 -6.73 3.95
CA SER A 211 25.96 -5.43 4.41
C SER A 211 26.47 -5.33 5.84
N ASP A 212 27.72 -4.90 6.01
CA ASP A 212 28.18 -4.39 7.30
C ASP A 212 27.22 -3.27 7.66
N GLY A 213 26.32 -3.56 8.61
CA GLY A 213 25.60 -2.51 9.29
C GLY A 213 26.66 -1.71 10.03
N ASP A 214 26.69 -0.39 9.79
CA ASP A 214 27.40 0.54 10.64
C ASP A 214 27.01 0.24 12.09
N THR A 215 27.94 -0.36 12.83
CA THR A 215 27.92 -0.34 14.28
C THR A 215 28.31 1.08 14.68
N ASP A 216 27.32 1.85 15.13
CA ASP A 216 27.55 3.07 15.89
C ASP A 216 28.34 2.69 17.17
N GLU A 217 29.66 2.85 17.12
CA GLU A 217 30.50 2.91 18.31
C GLU A 217 30.60 4.38 18.78
N GLU A 218 30.05 4.58 19.98
CA GLU A 218 30.18 5.70 20.96
C GLU A 218 29.55 7.08 20.67
#